data_AF-A0A817A954-F1
#
_entry.id   AF-A0A817A954-F1
#
_cell.length_a   1.000
_cell.length_b   1.000
_cell.length_c   1.000
_cell.angle_alpha   90.00
_cell.angle_beta   90.00
_cell.angle_gamma   90.00
#
_symmetry.space_group_name_H-M   'P 1'
#
loop_
_entity.id
_entity.type
_entity.pdbx_description
1 polymer ?
#
loop_
_entity_poly.entity_id
_entity_poly.type
_entity_poly.pdbx_seq_one_letter_code
_entity_poly.pdbx_strand_id
1 'polypeptide(L)'
;MAPKRGRNRSPSPDRDGMFAGMEVFMVDIGVQRRRLQIWKQKLVQMGGAVIEEDKLTRKVTHVLAMNPEALVQKFSKQPLSRFKGRLLRYQWLEDSLTSGEKANEDLYLLKFEEPNKKSLPARSGSEDQPSTPKRARDYSPDSSDTIGLKSQKNTQGSPTSCSVPSTSPSPGEGNAETPTTSPQSEPTSVYKPPDLNRNITEIFGKLINIYRALGDDRRSFSYYKAIPVIEKFPTKIESVDQLKHLPGIGKSLTDHIQEIVTTGKLSKLEHFETDEKVRTISLFGEVWGIGPATALKLYEKGHRTLDDLKNEDSLTHAQRLGLKYFDDIRTRIPRQEVQEMEQLLRRVGEEVLPGVMNYSLYLVAPLLYVETLMESFQQVDIVCGGSYRRGKATCGDLDIVITHPDGQSHKGFLTKFVKRLKEINFLREDLIFSTHSEEGTGSGVDTYFGLCTYPGQELRRRIDLKVYPRDIHAFGLIAWTGNDVLNRRLRLLAESKGYRLDDTGLFPATHSSSGNRGGKASASMKLSTEKQVFDFLGFPWLEPHERNL
;
A
#
# COMPACT_ATOMS: atom_id res chain seq x y z
N MET A 1 -44.25 -4.82 -18.27
CA MET A 1 -43.88 -5.54 -17.02
C MET A 1 -42.78 -6.53 -17.34
N ALA A 2 -41.53 -6.24 -16.96
CA ALA A 2 -40.42 -7.17 -17.10
C ALA A 2 -40.44 -8.19 -15.95
N PRO A 3 -40.07 -9.47 -16.16
CA PRO A 3 -40.17 -10.48 -15.13
C PRO A 3 -39.15 -10.24 -14.02
N LYS A 4 -39.57 -10.46 -12.77
CA LYS A 4 -38.73 -10.37 -11.57
C LYS A 4 -37.54 -11.32 -11.70
N ARG A 5 -36.31 -10.79 -11.53
CA ARG A 5 -35.10 -11.62 -11.35
C ARG A 5 -35.30 -12.50 -10.11
N GLY A 6 -35.31 -13.82 -10.33
CA GLY A 6 -35.40 -14.81 -9.27
C GLY A 6 -34.21 -14.75 -8.31
N ARG A 7 -34.46 -15.05 -7.04
CA ARG A 7 -33.43 -15.31 -6.02
C ARG A 7 -32.34 -16.21 -6.62
N ASN A 8 -31.07 -15.83 -6.48
CA ASN A 8 -29.92 -16.69 -6.74
C ASN A 8 -30.08 -18.00 -5.96
N ARG A 9 -30.61 -19.03 -6.61
CA ARG A 9 -30.47 -20.40 -6.14
C ARG A 9 -29.02 -20.77 -6.37
N SER A 10 -28.34 -21.26 -5.34
CA SER A 10 -27.02 -21.87 -5.48
C SER A 10 -27.11 -22.96 -6.55
N PRO A 11 -26.19 -22.99 -7.53
CA PRO A 11 -26.18 -24.02 -8.57
C PRO A 11 -26.17 -25.42 -7.95
N SER A 12 -26.85 -26.37 -8.59
CA SER A 12 -26.93 -27.76 -8.14
C SER A 12 -25.54 -28.41 -8.13
N PRO A 13 -25.22 -29.30 -7.17
CA PRO A 13 -23.95 -30.02 -7.13
C PRO A 13 -23.73 -30.82 -8.41
N ASP A 14 -22.54 -30.70 -9.01
CA ASP A 14 -22.11 -31.55 -10.11
C ASP A 14 -21.53 -32.84 -9.53
N ARG A 15 -22.27 -33.96 -9.64
CA ARG A 15 -21.87 -35.26 -9.06
C ARG A 15 -20.64 -35.86 -9.73
N ASP A 16 -20.33 -35.43 -10.95
CA ASP A 16 -19.16 -35.85 -11.72
C ASP A 16 -18.08 -34.75 -11.78
N GLY A 17 -18.20 -33.73 -10.92
CA GLY A 17 -17.28 -32.61 -10.85
C GLY A 17 -15.86 -33.04 -10.45
N MET A 18 -14.88 -32.15 -10.62
CA MET A 18 -13.46 -32.50 -10.46
C MET A 18 -13.08 -33.08 -9.08
N PHE A 19 -13.86 -32.85 -8.03
CA PHE A 19 -13.67 -33.41 -6.69
C PHE A 19 -14.56 -34.63 -6.39
N ALA A 20 -15.19 -35.22 -7.40
CA ALA A 20 -15.98 -36.44 -7.27
C ALA A 20 -15.20 -37.54 -6.53
N GLY A 21 -15.87 -38.19 -5.57
CA GLY A 21 -15.30 -39.25 -4.72
C GLY A 21 -14.43 -38.75 -3.55
N MET A 22 -14.27 -37.44 -3.36
CA MET A 22 -13.53 -36.90 -2.22
C MET A 22 -14.43 -36.66 -1.02
N GLU A 23 -14.05 -37.18 0.15
CA GLU A 23 -14.66 -36.88 1.44
C GLU A 23 -13.65 -36.05 2.26
N VAL A 24 -13.92 -34.75 2.37
CA VAL A 24 -12.95 -33.75 2.83
C VAL A 24 -13.32 -33.21 4.19
N PHE A 25 -12.39 -33.33 5.13
CA PHE A 25 -12.45 -32.66 6.42
C PHE A 25 -11.73 -31.30 6.32
N MET A 26 -12.40 -30.23 6.73
CA MET A 26 -11.85 -28.87 6.64
C MET A 26 -11.59 -28.30 8.03
N VAL A 27 -10.32 -28.15 8.42
CA VAL A 27 -9.92 -27.58 9.70
C VAL A 27 -10.18 -26.07 9.72
N ASP A 28 -10.95 -25.62 10.70
CA ASP A 28 -11.40 -24.24 10.85
C ASP A 28 -10.39 -23.31 11.53
N ILE A 29 -9.42 -23.88 12.24
CA ILE A 29 -8.35 -23.17 12.94
C ILE A 29 -7.48 -22.41 11.94
N GLY A 30 -7.31 -21.10 12.16
CA GLY A 30 -6.53 -20.21 11.29
C GLY A 30 -7.26 -19.75 10.03
N VAL A 31 -8.54 -20.10 9.83
CA VAL A 31 -9.33 -19.74 8.63
C VAL A 31 -10.47 -18.78 8.99
N GLN A 32 -10.63 -17.70 8.21
CA GLN A 32 -11.80 -16.83 8.34
C GLN A 32 -13.10 -17.59 8.02
N ARG A 33 -14.11 -17.51 8.90
CA ARG A 33 -15.40 -18.24 8.78
C ARG A 33 -16.06 -18.09 7.40
N ARG A 34 -16.09 -16.86 6.86
CA ARG A 34 -16.69 -16.59 5.54
C ARG A 34 -15.94 -17.29 4.40
N ARG A 35 -14.61 -17.33 4.47
CA ARG A 35 -13.76 -17.99 3.47
C ARG A 35 -13.95 -19.51 3.51
N LEU A 36 -13.98 -20.08 4.72
CA LEU A 36 -14.25 -21.50 4.93
C LEU A 36 -15.61 -21.91 4.35
N GLN A 37 -16.65 -21.10 4.56
CA GLN A 37 -17.99 -21.36 4.02
C GLN A 37 -18.02 -21.32 2.48
N ILE A 38 -17.31 -20.38 1.85
CA ILE A 38 -17.19 -20.30 0.39
C ILE A 38 -16.49 -21.55 -0.15
N TRP A 39 -15.41 -22.00 0.49
CA TRP A 39 -14.71 -23.22 0.06
C TRP A 39 -15.54 -24.48 0.23
N LYS A 40 -16.24 -24.64 1.37
CA LYS A 40 -17.18 -25.75 1.57
C LYS A 40 -18.20 -25.79 0.43
N GLN A 41 -18.81 -24.64 0.11
CA GLN A 41 -19.82 -24.55 -0.92
C GLN A 41 -19.26 -24.88 -2.32
N LYS A 42 -18.09 -24.36 -2.67
CA LYS A 42 -17.44 -24.65 -3.95
C LYS A 42 -16.98 -26.10 -4.08
N LEU A 43 -16.45 -26.68 -3.00
CA LEU A 43 -16.01 -28.08 -2.97
C LEU A 43 -17.19 -29.02 -3.23
N VAL A 44 -18.33 -28.76 -2.58
CA VAL A 44 -19.58 -29.51 -2.80
C VAL A 44 -20.15 -29.28 -4.19
N GLN A 45 -20.10 -28.04 -4.69
CA GLN A 45 -20.56 -27.72 -6.03
C GLN A 45 -19.79 -28.50 -7.10
N MET A 46 -18.50 -28.76 -6.87
CA MET A 46 -17.59 -29.47 -7.79
C MET A 46 -17.47 -30.97 -7.47
N GLY A 47 -18.46 -31.57 -6.81
CA GLY A 47 -18.59 -33.03 -6.64
C GLY A 47 -17.95 -33.64 -5.40
N GLY A 48 -17.28 -32.84 -4.57
CA GLY A 48 -16.74 -33.32 -3.29
C GLY A 48 -17.79 -33.35 -2.18
N ALA A 49 -17.49 -34.01 -1.07
CA ALA A 49 -18.28 -33.99 0.16
C ALA A 49 -17.49 -33.37 1.30
N VAL A 50 -18.15 -32.57 2.14
CA VAL A 50 -17.56 -32.01 3.37
C VAL A 50 -18.04 -32.82 4.56
N ILE A 51 -17.12 -33.30 5.38
CA ILE A 51 -17.42 -33.99 6.63
C ILE A 51 -17.43 -32.98 7.78
N GLU A 52 -18.56 -32.90 8.50
CA GLU A 52 -18.74 -31.96 9.63
C GLU A 52 -18.62 -32.63 11.02
N GLU A 53 -18.29 -33.91 11.06
CA GLU A 53 -18.07 -34.63 12.32
C GLU A 53 -16.79 -34.17 13.02
N ASP A 54 -16.72 -34.25 14.35
CA ASP A 54 -15.53 -33.82 15.12
C ASP A 54 -14.40 -34.87 15.18
N LYS A 55 -14.53 -35.99 14.45
CA LYS A 55 -13.56 -37.09 14.47
C LYS A 55 -13.19 -37.53 13.04
N LEU A 56 -11.93 -37.91 12.83
CA LEU A 56 -11.50 -38.51 11.57
C LEU A 56 -12.09 -39.92 11.45
N THR A 57 -13.08 -40.07 10.58
CA THR A 57 -13.65 -41.37 10.23
C THR A 57 -12.88 -42.03 9.09
N ARG A 58 -13.09 -43.33 8.88
CA ARG A 58 -12.47 -44.08 7.75
C ARG A 58 -12.92 -43.60 6.37
N LYS A 59 -13.95 -42.77 6.33
CA LYS A 59 -14.54 -42.14 5.14
C LYS A 59 -13.69 -40.98 4.64
N VAL A 60 -13.11 -40.20 5.55
CA VAL A 60 -12.30 -39.02 5.20
C VAL A 60 -11.11 -39.43 4.32
N THR A 61 -11.08 -38.92 3.09
CA THR A 61 -9.96 -39.14 2.16
C THR A 61 -8.94 -38.00 2.20
N HIS A 62 -9.39 -36.78 2.53
CA HIS A 62 -8.55 -35.59 2.57
C HIS A 62 -8.83 -34.75 3.80
N VAL A 63 -7.78 -34.18 4.39
CA VAL A 63 -7.87 -33.15 5.44
C VAL A 63 -7.20 -31.89 4.92
N LEU A 64 -7.94 -30.78 4.92
CA LEU A 64 -7.41 -29.47 4.57
C LEU A 64 -7.18 -28.65 5.82
N ALA A 65 -5.98 -28.10 5.96
CA ALA A 65 -5.61 -27.21 7.06
C ALA A 65 -4.73 -26.06 6.57
N MET A 66 -4.61 -25.00 7.37
CA MET A 66 -3.73 -23.87 7.05
C MET A 66 -2.25 -24.25 7.15
N ASN A 67 -1.90 -24.97 8.22
CA ASN A 67 -0.54 -25.35 8.57
C ASN A 67 -0.55 -26.64 9.44
N PRO A 68 0.61 -27.29 9.67
CA PRO A 68 0.69 -28.47 10.53
C PRO A 68 0.22 -28.22 11.97
N GLU A 69 0.41 -27.02 12.50
CA GLU A 69 0.03 -26.64 13.87
C GLU A 69 -1.49 -26.69 14.06
N ALA A 70 -2.25 -26.24 13.07
CA ALA A 70 -3.71 -26.32 13.06
C ALA A 70 -4.21 -27.77 13.10
N LEU A 71 -3.50 -28.71 12.43
CA LEU A 71 -3.81 -30.14 12.52
C LEU A 71 -3.59 -30.68 13.93
N VAL A 72 -2.44 -30.35 14.53
CA VAL A 72 -2.10 -30.77 15.90
C VAL A 72 -3.09 -30.21 16.90
N GLN A 73 -3.47 -28.95 16.77
CA GLN A 73 -4.44 -28.33 17.67
C GLN A 73 -5.83 -28.98 17.54
N LYS A 74 -6.29 -29.21 16.30
CA LYS A 74 -7.61 -29.82 16.03
C LYS A 74 -7.68 -31.28 16.46
N PHE A 75 -6.60 -32.05 16.23
CA PHE A 75 -6.55 -33.50 16.47
C PHE A 75 -5.65 -33.89 17.65
N SER A 76 -5.39 -32.98 18.59
CA SER A 76 -4.50 -33.18 19.76
C SER A 76 -4.82 -34.43 20.61
N LYS A 77 -6.04 -34.97 20.50
CA LYS A 77 -6.51 -36.17 21.21
C LYS A 77 -6.58 -37.44 20.33
N GLN A 78 -6.14 -37.39 19.08
CA GLN A 78 -6.19 -38.50 18.12
C GLN A 78 -4.83 -38.67 17.41
N PRO A 79 -4.31 -39.91 17.26
CA PRO A 79 -3.08 -40.12 16.50
C PRO A 79 -3.32 -39.92 15.01
N LEU A 80 -2.91 -38.77 14.47
CA LEU A 80 -2.88 -38.48 13.03
C LEU A 80 -2.00 -39.49 12.26
N SER A 81 -1.04 -40.13 12.93
CA SER A 81 -0.21 -41.22 12.40
C SER A 81 -0.99 -42.44 11.90
N ARG A 82 -2.26 -42.60 12.28
CA ARG A 82 -3.14 -43.69 11.79
C ARG A 82 -4.01 -43.28 10.60
N PHE A 83 -4.02 -42.01 10.21
CA PHE A 83 -4.78 -41.52 9.07
C PHE A 83 -4.08 -41.90 7.77
N LYS A 84 -4.79 -42.61 6.88
CA LYS A 84 -4.24 -43.09 5.59
C LYS A 84 -4.56 -42.16 4.40
N GLY A 85 -5.32 -41.09 4.63
CA GLY A 85 -5.67 -40.12 3.60
C GLY A 85 -4.60 -39.03 3.44
N ARG A 86 -4.92 -38.01 2.65
CA ARG A 86 -4.02 -36.90 2.33
C ARG A 86 -4.20 -35.74 3.30
N LEU A 87 -3.11 -35.17 3.79
CA LEU A 87 -3.09 -33.94 4.60
C LEU A 87 -2.57 -32.81 3.72
N LEU A 88 -3.43 -31.86 3.33
CA LEU A 88 -3.08 -30.82 2.35
C LEU A 88 -3.30 -29.42 2.92
N ARG A 89 -2.53 -28.46 2.40
CA ARG A 89 -2.76 -27.03 2.61
C ARG A 89 -4.02 -26.57 1.87
N TYR A 90 -4.75 -25.61 2.41
CA TYR A 90 -5.87 -24.97 1.71
C TYR A 90 -5.51 -24.38 0.34
N GLN A 91 -4.24 -23.98 0.15
CA GLN A 91 -3.73 -23.48 -1.13
C GLN A 91 -3.97 -24.48 -2.28
N TRP A 92 -3.92 -25.79 -2.02
CA TRP A 92 -4.24 -26.80 -3.03
C TRP A 92 -5.67 -26.67 -3.57
N LEU A 93 -6.64 -26.42 -2.69
CA LEU A 93 -8.04 -26.23 -3.06
C LEU A 93 -8.22 -24.92 -3.83
N GLU A 94 -7.53 -23.85 -3.44
CA GLU A 94 -7.57 -22.56 -4.13
C GLU A 94 -7.02 -22.66 -5.56
N ASP A 95 -5.87 -23.31 -5.73
CA ASP A 95 -5.22 -23.45 -7.02
C ASP A 95 -6.00 -24.41 -7.92
N SER A 96 -6.61 -25.45 -7.35
CA SER A 96 -7.50 -26.35 -8.10
C SER A 96 -8.77 -25.64 -8.56
N LEU A 97 -9.38 -24.81 -7.69
CA LEU A 97 -10.56 -24.02 -8.05
C LEU A 97 -10.25 -22.91 -9.07
N THR A 98 -9.02 -22.39 -9.07
CA THR A 98 -8.59 -21.32 -9.97
C THR A 98 -8.23 -21.86 -11.34
N SER A 99 -7.56 -23.00 -11.41
CA SER A 99 -7.22 -23.68 -12.67
C SER A 99 -8.40 -24.41 -13.31
N GLY A 100 -9.38 -24.84 -12.50
CA GLY A 100 -10.52 -25.65 -12.97
C GLY A 100 -10.18 -27.14 -13.10
N GLU A 101 -9.02 -27.57 -12.62
CA GLU A 101 -8.58 -28.97 -12.57
C GLU A 101 -7.90 -29.27 -11.22
N LYS A 102 -7.67 -30.54 -10.90
CA LYS A 102 -6.99 -30.92 -9.64
C LYS A 102 -5.50 -30.58 -9.74
N ALA A 103 -5.04 -29.68 -8.88
CA ALA A 103 -3.61 -29.41 -8.72
C ALA A 103 -2.88 -30.65 -8.17
N ASN A 104 -1.58 -30.79 -8.45
CA ASN A 104 -0.77 -31.89 -7.93
C ASN A 104 -0.70 -31.82 -6.39
N GLU A 105 -1.28 -32.82 -5.72
CA GLU A 105 -1.37 -32.90 -4.25
C GLU A 105 -0.02 -32.90 -3.55
N ASP A 106 1.02 -33.52 -4.14
CA ASP A 106 2.32 -33.72 -3.49
C ASP A 106 3.03 -32.39 -3.18
N LEU A 107 2.73 -31.34 -3.95
CA LEU A 107 3.26 -29.98 -3.74
C LEU A 107 2.68 -29.28 -2.50
N TYR A 108 1.58 -29.79 -1.96
CA TYR A 108 0.82 -29.15 -0.88
C TYR A 108 0.70 -30.03 0.37
N LEU A 109 1.42 -31.14 0.43
CA LEU A 109 1.43 -32.05 1.57
C LEU A 109 1.91 -31.34 2.84
N LEU A 110 1.12 -31.46 3.89
CA LEU A 110 1.50 -31.07 5.24
C LEU A 110 2.34 -32.19 5.86
N LYS A 111 3.66 -31.97 5.94
CA LYS A 111 4.57 -32.87 6.64
C LYS A 111 4.37 -32.73 8.15
N PHE A 112 4.25 -33.86 8.83
CA PHE A 112 4.06 -33.94 10.27
C PHE A 112 5.17 -34.81 10.86
N GLU A 113 5.87 -34.28 11.87
CA GLU A 113 6.78 -35.05 12.73
C GLU A 113 6.17 -35.07 14.14
N GLU A 114 5.94 -36.27 14.70
CA GLU A 114 5.47 -36.38 16.09
C GLU A 114 6.57 -35.88 17.04
N PRO A 115 6.26 -35.06 18.05
CA PRO A 115 7.23 -34.70 19.07
C PRO A 115 7.66 -35.94 19.84
N ASN A 116 8.94 -36.29 19.69
CA ASN A 116 9.57 -37.49 20.24
C ASN A 116 9.33 -37.59 21.75
N LYS A 117 8.80 -38.73 22.23
CA LYS A 117 8.68 -39.03 23.65
C LYS A 117 10.08 -39.02 24.27
N LYS A 118 10.33 -38.06 25.16
CA LYS A 118 11.51 -38.03 26.03
C LYS A 118 11.65 -39.36 26.77
N SER A 119 12.71 -40.12 26.49
CA SER A 119 13.25 -41.12 27.41
C SER A 119 14.52 -40.56 28.07
N LEU A 120 14.48 -40.47 29.40
CA LEU A 120 15.65 -40.26 30.27
C LEU A 120 16.20 -41.63 30.72
N PRO A 121 17.43 -41.70 31.26
CA PRO A 121 18.45 -42.65 30.83
C PRO A 121 18.48 -43.96 31.62
N ALA A 122 19.01 -45.02 31.01
CA ALA A 122 19.50 -46.20 31.72
C ALA A 122 20.82 -46.70 31.12
N ARG A 123 21.71 -47.10 32.04
CA ARG A 123 23.10 -47.52 31.88
C ARG A 123 23.29 -48.85 31.15
N SER A 124 24.53 -48.98 30.65
CA SER A 124 25.40 -50.17 30.54
C SER A 124 25.07 -51.26 29.52
N GLY A 125 26.09 -51.60 28.72
CA GLY A 125 26.18 -52.83 27.95
C GLY A 125 27.15 -52.69 26.77
N SER A 126 28.42 -52.98 27.02
CA SER A 126 29.54 -53.11 26.07
C SER A 126 29.31 -54.18 24.99
N GLU A 127 29.81 -53.95 23.77
CA GLU A 127 30.75 -54.85 23.05
C GLU A 127 31.18 -54.25 21.69
N ASP A 128 32.50 -54.12 21.52
CA ASP A 128 33.40 -54.30 20.35
C ASP A 128 32.80 -54.72 18.98
N GLN A 129 33.35 -54.47 17.78
CA GLN A 129 34.57 -53.85 17.22
C GLN A 129 34.31 -53.61 15.69
N PRO A 130 35.23 -53.02 14.90
CA PRO A 130 34.95 -52.13 13.76
C PRO A 130 35.21 -52.72 12.36
N SER A 131 34.78 -52.01 11.30
CA SER A 131 35.45 -52.07 10.00
C SER A 131 35.38 -50.73 9.24
N THR A 132 36.53 -50.37 8.68
CA THR A 132 36.96 -49.13 8.03
C THR A 132 36.64 -49.10 6.51
N PRO A 133 36.90 -47.98 5.80
CA PRO A 133 36.13 -47.51 4.65
C PRO A 133 36.76 -47.84 3.28
N LYS A 134 35.97 -47.71 2.19
CA LYS A 134 36.48 -47.72 0.81
C LYS A 134 36.14 -46.43 0.06
N ARG A 135 37.12 -45.52 0.08
CA ARG A 135 37.82 -44.87 -1.05
C ARG A 135 37.08 -44.59 -2.38
N ALA A 136 36.97 -43.28 -2.65
CA ALA A 136 37.29 -42.49 -3.86
C ALA A 136 36.81 -42.91 -5.26
N ARG A 137 36.36 -41.91 -6.02
CA ARG A 137 36.93 -41.55 -7.34
C ARG A 137 36.55 -40.14 -7.77
N ASP A 138 37.56 -39.28 -7.84
CA ASP A 138 37.60 -38.06 -8.66
C ASP A 138 37.45 -38.40 -10.14
N TYR A 139 36.86 -37.50 -10.93
CA TYR A 139 37.21 -37.26 -12.33
C TYR A 139 36.81 -35.84 -12.74
N SER A 140 37.82 -35.02 -13.03
CA SER A 140 37.80 -33.96 -14.06
C SER A 140 38.98 -34.26 -14.99
N PRO A 141 38.89 -33.91 -16.28
CA PRO A 141 39.70 -32.78 -16.74
C PRO A 141 39.05 -31.91 -17.84
N ASP A 142 39.23 -30.60 -17.67
CA ASP A 142 39.79 -29.59 -18.57
C ASP A 142 39.75 -29.78 -20.10
N SER A 143 39.27 -28.76 -20.83
CA SER A 143 40.09 -28.02 -21.82
C SER A 143 39.35 -26.85 -22.47
N SER A 144 40.13 -25.79 -22.64
CA SER A 144 39.98 -24.51 -23.33
C SER A 144 39.35 -24.51 -24.72
N ASP A 145 38.65 -23.42 -25.05
CA ASP A 145 38.84 -22.74 -26.35
C ASP A 145 38.57 -21.24 -26.28
N THR A 146 39.44 -20.49 -26.98
CA THR A 146 39.58 -19.03 -26.97
C THR A 146 39.25 -18.45 -28.34
N ILE A 147 38.28 -17.53 -28.45
CA ILE A 147 38.12 -16.54 -29.53
C ILE A 147 37.39 -15.34 -28.88
N GLY A 148 37.83 -14.08 -28.82
CA GLY A 148 38.79 -13.33 -29.62
C GLY A 148 38.08 -12.37 -30.58
N LEU A 149 37.58 -11.21 -30.12
CA LEU A 149 37.18 -10.09 -31.02
C LEU A 149 37.15 -8.69 -30.33
N LYS A 150 38.29 -8.02 -30.50
CA LYS A 150 38.58 -6.60 -30.82
C LYS A 150 37.62 -5.46 -30.42
N SER A 151 38.27 -4.52 -29.72
CA SER A 151 37.98 -3.09 -29.55
C SER A 151 37.97 -2.29 -30.85
N GLN A 152 37.14 -1.24 -30.93
CA GLN A 152 37.46 -0.01 -31.68
C GLN A 152 37.11 1.23 -30.86
N LYS A 153 38.17 2.00 -30.56
CA LYS A 153 38.14 3.43 -30.23
C LYS A 153 37.68 4.22 -31.45
N ASN A 154 36.99 5.34 -31.21
CA ASN A 154 37.22 6.51 -32.04
C ASN A 154 37.17 7.79 -31.20
N THR A 155 38.24 8.58 -31.34
CA THR A 155 38.51 9.89 -30.76
C THR A 155 38.58 10.88 -31.92
N GLN A 156 37.97 12.06 -31.75
CA GLN A 156 38.23 13.36 -32.40
C GLN A 156 37.00 14.24 -32.07
N GLY A 157 37.05 15.49 -31.65
CA GLY A 157 38.08 16.50 -31.41
C GLY A 157 37.30 17.79 -31.05
N SER A 158 37.79 18.57 -30.08
CA SER A 158 37.35 19.94 -29.76
C SER A 158 37.78 20.93 -30.89
N PRO A 159 37.68 22.28 -30.79
CA PRO A 159 37.15 23.17 -29.74
C PRO A 159 36.37 24.40 -30.26
N THR A 160 35.82 25.23 -29.36
CA THR A 160 35.77 26.72 -29.36
C THR A 160 34.82 27.15 -28.22
N SER A 161 35.27 27.54 -27.02
CA SER A 161 35.82 28.85 -26.61
C SER A 161 34.90 30.05 -26.88
N CYS A 162 34.40 30.68 -25.81
CA CYS A 162 34.35 32.14 -25.66
C CYS A 162 34.09 32.51 -24.17
N SER A 163 35.16 32.91 -23.51
CA SER A 163 35.21 33.80 -22.32
C SER A 163 34.68 35.19 -22.71
N VAL A 164 34.18 36.07 -21.83
CA VAL A 164 34.85 37.02 -20.89
C VAL A 164 33.74 37.91 -20.26
N PRO A 165 34.00 38.86 -19.32
CA PRO A 165 34.98 38.92 -18.23
C PRO A 165 34.37 39.37 -16.87
N SER A 166 35.15 39.16 -15.82
CA SER A 166 35.00 39.72 -14.48
C SER A 166 35.54 41.15 -14.41
N THR A 167 34.92 42.03 -13.62
CA THR A 167 35.56 43.28 -13.16
C THR A 167 35.16 43.57 -11.72
N SER A 168 36.16 43.61 -10.84
CA SER A 168 36.09 44.15 -9.47
C SER A 168 36.44 45.65 -9.49
N PRO A 169 36.10 46.41 -8.44
CA PRO A 169 37.19 46.85 -7.55
C PRO A 169 36.82 46.93 -6.05
N SER A 170 37.81 46.71 -5.20
CA SER A 170 37.88 47.14 -3.78
C SER A 170 38.59 48.52 -3.71
N PRO A 171 38.49 49.30 -2.61
CA PRO A 171 39.39 49.07 -1.45
C PRO A 171 38.82 49.48 -0.07
N GLY A 172 39.49 49.04 1.01
CA GLY A 172 39.41 49.71 2.33
C GLY A 172 39.54 48.78 3.54
N GLU A 173 40.73 48.75 4.15
CA GLU A 173 41.09 48.02 5.37
C GLU A 173 40.56 48.69 6.65
N GLY A 174 40.30 47.89 7.70
CA GLY A 174 40.08 48.34 9.07
C GLY A 174 39.79 47.19 10.05
N ASN A 175 40.75 46.87 10.91
CA ASN A 175 40.75 45.79 11.91
C ASN A 175 39.66 45.90 12.99
N ALA A 176 39.08 44.75 13.40
CA ALA A 176 38.77 44.42 14.81
C ALA A 176 38.32 42.95 14.97
N GLU A 177 38.84 42.27 15.99
CA GLU A 177 38.60 40.88 16.37
C GLU A 177 37.19 40.65 16.96
N THR A 178 36.61 39.45 16.76
CA THR A 178 35.70 38.62 17.61
C THR A 178 34.59 37.87 16.80
N PRO A 179 33.93 36.86 17.38
CA PRO A 179 34.13 35.43 17.14
C PRO A 179 33.22 34.85 16.05
N THR A 180 33.75 33.84 15.35
CA THR A 180 33.08 33.07 14.30
C THR A 180 31.80 32.39 14.83
N THR A 181 30.65 32.96 14.50
CA THR A 181 29.36 32.26 14.55
C THR A 181 28.84 32.19 13.13
N SER A 182 28.89 31.00 12.53
CA SER A 182 28.37 30.71 11.20
C SER A 182 26.88 31.10 11.14
N PRO A 183 26.43 31.95 10.20
CA PRO A 183 25.01 32.21 10.05
C PRO A 183 24.36 30.92 9.54
N GLN A 184 23.45 30.36 10.33
CA GLN A 184 22.49 29.38 9.83
C GLN A 184 21.73 30.04 8.68
N SER A 185 21.91 29.51 7.47
CA SER A 185 21.14 29.88 6.30
C SER A 185 19.67 29.58 6.58
N GLU A 186 18.88 30.62 6.87
CA GLU A 186 17.43 30.48 6.82
C GLU A 186 17.01 30.03 5.42
N PRO A 187 16.02 29.12 5.31
CA PRO A 187 15.56 28.65 4.02
C PRO A 187 14.96 29.83 3.26
N THR A 188 15.58 30.17 2.12
CA THR A 188 15.05 31.13 1.15
C THR A 188 13.58 30.83 0.90
N SER A 189 12.72 31.77 1.33
CA SER A 189 11.28 31.74 1.07
C SER A 189 11.06 31.48 -0.42
N VAL A 190 10.60 30.28 -0.75
CA VAL A 190 10.22 29.90 -2.11
C VAL A 190 9.08 30.82 -2.50
N TYR A 191 9.37 31.84 -3.31
CA TYR A 191 8.39 32.76 -3.84
C TYR A 191 7.27 31.96 -4.53
N LYS A 192 6.08 31.99 -3.95
CA LYS A 192 4.87 31.36 -4.52
C LYS A 192 4.01 32.47 -5.11
N PRO A 193 4.08 32.73 -6.42
CA PRO A 193 3.23 33.74 -7.04
C PRO A 193 1.75 33.42 -6.78
N PRO A 194 0.89 34.44 -6.63
CA PRO A 194 -0.53 34.24 -6.41
C PRO A 194 -1.22 33.59 -7.61
N ASP A 195 -2.26 32.78 -7.37
CA ASP A 195 -3.11 32.22 -8.43
C ASP A 195 -3.93 33.34 -9.10
N LEU A 196 -3.46 33.79 -10.27
CA LEU A 196 -4.11 34.83 -11.07
C LEU A 196 -5.38 34.34 -11.78
N ASN A 197 -5.63 33.03 -11.76
CA ASN A 197 -6.68 32.34 -12.52
C ASN A 197 -7.66 31.61 -11.60
N ARG A 198 -7.79 32.09 -10.36
CA ARG A 198 -8.60 31.49 -9.29
C ARG A 198 -10.07 31.29 -9.67
N ASN A 199 -10.62 32.17 -10.52
CA ASN A 199 -11.98 32.05 -11.05
C ASN A 199 -12.18 30.77 -11.88
N ILE A 200 -11.13 30.24 -12.51
CA ILE A 200 -11.17 28.99 -13.27
C ILE A 200 -10.87 27.80 -12.34
N THR A 201 -9.83 27.91 -11.52
CA THR A 201 -9.36 26.79 -10.66
C THR A 201 -10.41 26.41 -9.62
N GLU A 202 -11.16 27.36 -9.06
CA GLU A 202 -12.26 27.08 -8.13
C GLU A 202 -13.42 26.33 -8.78
N ILE A 203 -13.84 26.74 -10.00
CA ILE A 203 -14.89 26.05 -10.77
C ILE A 203 -14.45 24.62 -11.10
N PHE A 204 -13.21 24.44 -11.55
CA PHE A 204 -12.66 23.12 -11.81
C PHE A 204 -12.57 22.27 -10.53
N GLY A 205 -12.22 22.89 -9.40
CA GLY A 205 -12.23 22.28 -8.08
C GLY A 205 -13.58 21.68 -7.71
N LYS A 206 -14.66 22.45 -7.89
CA LYS A 206 -16.04 21.97 -7.68
C LYS A 206 -16.39 20.78 -8.58
N LEU A 207 -16.05 20.87 -9.87
CA LEU A 207 -16.30 19.77 -10.82
C LEU A 207 -15.56 18.49 -10.46
N ILE A 208 -14.33 18.58 -9.96
CA ILE A 208 -13.58 17.40 -9.49
C ILE A 208 -14.37 16.66 -8.41
N ASN A 209 -14.87 17.39 -7.41
CA ASN A 209 -15.61 16.80 -6.30
C ASN A 209 -16.92 16.15 -6.77
N ILE A 210 -17.68 16.84 -7.62
CA ILE A 210 -18.93 16.30 -8.19
C ILE A 210 -18.66 15.04 -9.01
N TYR A 211 -17.71 15.08 -9.95
CA TYR A 211 -17.42 13.90 -10.78
C TYR A 211 -16.89 12.72 -9.97
N ARG A 212 -16.08 12.96 -8.93
CA ARG A 212 -15.65 11.90 -8.01
C ARG A 212 -16.83 11.27 -7.28
N ALA A 213 -17.75 12.08 -6.75
CA ALA A 213 -18.94 11.56 -6.09
C ALA A 213 -19.88 10.78 -7.03
N LEU A 214 -19.93 11.17 -8.30
CA LEU A 214 -20.64 10.43 -9.35
C LEU A 214 -19.90 9.17 -9.84
N GLY A 215 -18.67 8.93 -9.38
CA GLY A 215 -17.85 7.79 -9.81
C GLY A 215 -17.20 7.93 -11.19
N ASP A 216 -17.09 9.16 -11.70
CA ASP A 216 -16.41 9.48 -12.95
C ASP A 216 -14.98 9.96 -12.70
N ASP A 217 -14.12 9.00 -12.37
CA ASP A 217 -12.69 9.24 -12.10
C ASP A 217 -11.95 9.80 -13.31
N ARG A 218 -12.42 9.49 -14.54
CA ARG A 218 -11.76 9.94 -15.76
C ARG A 218 -11.94 11.44 -15.94
N ARG A 219 -13.18 11.94 -15.84
CA ARG A 219 -13.45 13.38 -15.99
C ARG A 219 -12.91 14.16 -14.81
N SER A 220 -13.10 13.69 -13.58
CA SER A 220 -12.54 14.37 -12.40
C SER A 220 -11.02 14.54 -12.50
N PHE A 221 -10.30 13.51 -12.94
CA PHE A 221 -8.85 13.58 -13.11
C PHE A 221 -8.41 14.59 -14.19
N SER A 222 -9.19 14.76 -15.27
CA SER A 222 -8.87 15.73 -16.32
C SER A 222 -8.84 17.17 -15.77
N TYR A 223 -9.84 17.55 -14.97
CA TYR A 223 -9.85 18.87 -14.29
C TYR A 223 -8.74 18.98 -13.25
N TYR A 224 -8.52 17.92 -12.46
CA TYR A 224 -7.48 17.89 -11.44
C TYR A 224 -6.08 18.10 -12.02
N LYS A 225 -5.80 17.51 -13.19
CA LYS A 225 -4.54 17.71 -13.92
C LYS A 225 -4.39 19.14 -14.48
N ALA A 226 -5.50 19.80 -14.81
CA ALA A 226 -5.48 21.13 -15.41
C ALA A 226 -5.23 22.25 -14.37
N ILE A 227 -5.73 22.09 -13.14
CA ILE A 227 -5.63 23.13 -12.09
C ILE A 227 -4.18 23.59 -11.86
N PRO A 228 -3.18 22.72 -11.61
CA PRO A 228 -1.81 23.17 -11.34
C PRO A 228 -1.16 23.90 -12.52
N VAL A 229 -1.57 23.57 -13.75
CA VAL A 229 -1.09 24.24 -14.97
C VAL A 229 -1.66 25.66 -15.06
N ILE A 230 -2.94 25.81 -14.72
CA ILE A 230 -3.66 27.10 -14.73
C ILE A 230 -3.22 27.99 -13.55
N GLU A 231 -3.05 27.41 -12.37
CA GLU A 231 -2.63 28.08 -11.14
C GLU A 231 -1.22 28.69 -11.30
N LYS A 232 -0.32 27.99 -11.98
CA LYS A 232 1.06 28.45 -12.26
C LYS A 232 1.19 29.29 -13.53
N PHE A 233 0.09 29.54 -14.24
CA PHE A 233 0.14 30.33 -15.47
C PHE A 233 0.52 31.79 -15.12
N PRO A 234 1.52 32.40 -15.79
CA PRO A 234 2.19 33.61 -15.31
C PRO A 234 1.31 34.88 -15.38
N THR A 235 0.23 34.84 -16.14
CA THR A 235 -0.69 35.97 -16.31
C THR A 235 -2.13 35.53 -16.11
N LYS A 236 -3.05 36.49 -16.04
CA LYS A 236 -4.47 36.17 -16.15
C LYS A 236 -4.78 35.62 -17.55
N ILE A 237 -5.63 34.60 -17.62
CA ILE A 237 -6.11 34.02 -18.88
C ILE A 237 -7.32 34.84 -19.35
N GLU A 238 -7.15 35.50 -20.49
CA GLU A 238 -8.16 36.34 -21.14
C GLU A 238 -8.60 35.77 -22.49
N SER A 239 -7.81 34.85 -23.06
CA SER A 239 -8.15 34.11 -24.27
C SER A 239 -7.60 32.70 -24.21
N VAL A 240 -8.34 31.73 -24.74
CA VAL A 240 -7.88 30.34 -24.85
C VAL A 240 -6.69 30.16 -25.78
N ASP A 241 -6.40 31.13 -26.63
CA ASP A 241 -5.20 31.12 -27.48
C ASP A 241 -3.92 31.05 -26.66
N GLN A 242 -3.94 31.62 -25.45
CA GLN A 242 -2.84 31.57 -24.49
C GLN A 242 -2.53 30.13 -24.01
N LEU A 243 -3.47 29.19 -24.21
CA LEU A 243 -3.40 27.81 -23.70
C LEU A 243 -3.12 26.75 -24.77
N LYS A 244 -3.06 27.13 -26.06
CA LYS A 244 -2.98 26.19 -27.21
C LYS A 244 -1.81 25.20 -27.17
N HIS A 245 -0.77 25.47 -26.39
CA HIS A 245 0.42 24.64 -26.26
C HIS A 245 0.62 24.03 -24.87
N LEU A 246 -0.33 24.23 -23.95
CA LEU A 246 -0.17 23.75 -22.58
C LEU A 246 -0.51 22.25 -22.47
N PRO A 247 0.40 21.44 -21.90
CA PRO A 247 0.19 20.01 -21.78
C PRO A 247 -0.96 19.71 -20.82
N GLY A 248 -1.90 18.88 -21.26
CA GLY A 248 -3.02 18.42 -20.42
C GLY A 248 -4.31 19.24 -20.53
N ILE A 249 -4.33 20.32 -21.30
CA ILE A 249 -5.55 21.08 -21.62
C ILE A 249 -5.97 20.70 -23.05
N GLY A 250 -6.98 19.83 -23.15
CA GLY A 250 -7.56 19.42 -24.43
C GLY A 250 -8.75 20.30 -24.86
N LYS A 251 -9.33 20.02 -26.02
CA LYS A 251 -10.46 20.78 -26.60
C LYS A 251 -11.60 21.03 -25.59
N SER A 252 -12.11 19.98 -24.94
CA SER A 252 -13.21 20.15 -23.97
C SER A 252 -12.86 21.04 -22.78
N LEU A 253 -11.63 20.98 -22.25
CA LEU A 253 -11.19 21.89 -21.17
C LEU A 253 -11.03 23.31 -21.70
N THR A 254 -10.55 23.46 -22.93
CA THR A 254 -10.41 24.74 -23.62
C THR A 254 -11.78 25.41 -23.79
N ASP A 255 -12.79 24.65 -24.24
CA ASP A 255 -14.16 25.13 -24.40
C ASP A 255 -14.74 25.62 -23.06
N HIS A 256 -14.52 24.87 -21.97
CA HIS A 256 -14.95 25.29 -20.64
C HIS A 256 -14.21 26.54 -20.14
N ILE A 257 -12.90 26.65 -20.39
CA ILE A 257 -12.14 27.85 -20.02
C ILE A 257 -12.63 29.05 -20.82
N GLN A 258 -12.90 28.90 -22.12
CA GLN A 258 -13.46 29.98 -22.93
C GLN A 258 -14.78 30.47 -22.35
N GLU A 259 -15.67 29.55 -21.98
CA GLU A 259 -16.95 29.90 -21.37
C GLU A 259 -16.78 30.68 -20.06
N ILE A 260 -15.89 30.22 -19.17
CA ILE A 260 -15.60 30.87 -17.89
C ILE A 260 -15.00 32.25 -18.09
N VAL A 261 -14.08 32.41 -19.04
CA VAL A 261 -13.44 33.69 -19.33
C VAL A 261 -14.45 34.68 -19.92
N THR A 262 -15.33 34.23 -20.82
CA THR A 262 -16.34 35.09 -21.46
C THR A 262 -17.47 35.47 -20.51
N THR A 263 -17.95 34.53 -19.69
CA THR A 263 -19.21 34.70 -18.92
C THR A 263 -19.01 34.84 -17.41
N GLY A 264 -17.81 34.51 -16.91
CA GLY A 264 -17.54 34.36 -15.48
C GLY A 264 -18.10 33.07 -14.85
N LYS A 265 -18.74 32.20 -15.65
CA LYS A 265 -19.49 31.02 -15.18
C LYS A 265 -19.25 29.80 -16.09
N LEU A 266 -19.75 28.65 -15.63
CA LEU A 266 -19.76 27.42 -16.42
C LEU A 266 -21.14 26.76 -16.32
N SER A 267 -21.87 26.75 -17.44
CA SER A 267 -23.23 26.19 -17.55
C SER A 267 -23.29 24.73 -17.09
N LYS A 268 -22.20 23.97 -17.32
CA LYS A 268 -22.10 22.58 -16.86
C LYS A 268 -22.13 22.46 -15.34
N LEU A 269 -21.47 23.37 -14.63
CA LEU A 269 -21.48 23.41 -13.17
C LEU A 269 -22.87 23.86 -12.67
N GLU A 270 -23.46 24.89 -13.27
CA GLU A 270 -24.82 25.35 -12.89
C GLU A 270 -25.86 24.25 -13.07
N HIS A 271 -25.75 23.45 -14.13
CA HIS A 271 -26.61 22.28 -14.32
C HIS A 271 -26.45 21.23 -13.21
N PHE A 272 -25.22 20.95 -12.77
CA PHE A 272 -24.98 20.04 -11.65
C PHE A 272 -25.44 20.61 -10.30
N GLU A 273 -25.30 21.91 -10.09
CA GLU A 273 -25.77 22.59 -8.88
C GLU A 273 -27.30 22.69 -8.82
N THR A 274 -28.01 22.55 -9.95
CA THR A 274 -29.49 22.55 -9.98
C THR A 274 -30.10 21.14 -9.95
N ASP A 275 -29.43 20.15 -10.55
CA ASP A 275 -29.86 18.75 -10.55
C ASP A 275 -29.89 18.17 -9.12
N GLU A 276 -31.08 17.81 -8.64
CA GLU A 276 -31.30 17.25 -7.31
C GLU A 276 -30.51 15.95 -7.10
N LYS A 277 -30.49 15.06 -8.10
CA LYS A 277 -29.80 13.78 -8.00
C LYS A 277 -28.31 13.99 -7.85
N VAL A 278 -27.72 14.87 -8.65
CA VAL A 278 -26.29 15.18 -8.60
C VAL A 278 -25.93 15.81 -7.25
N ARG A 279 -26.73 16.78 -6.77
CA ARG A 279 -26.53 17.39 -5.45
C ARG A 279 -26.58 16.38 -4.31
N THR A 280 -27.60 15.52 -4.28
CA THR A 280 -27.74 14.52 -3.21
C THR A 280 -26.62 13.48 -3.26
N ILE A 281 -26.29 12.95 -4.43
CA ILE A 281 -25.19 11.97 -4.56
C ILE A 281 -23.85 12.61 -4.17
N SER A 282 -23.63 13.87 -4.53
CA SER A 282 -22.43 14.62 -4.15
C SER A 282 -22.35 14.81 -2.64
N LEU A 283 -23.43 15.26 -2.01
CA LEU A 283 -23.52 15.42 -0.56
C LEU A 283 -23.25 14.11 0.20
N PHE A 284 -23.86 13.01 -0.24
CA PHE A 284 -23.64 11.70 0.38
C PHE A 284 -22.20 11.21 0.17
N GLY A 285 -21.62 11.46 -1.00
CA GLY A 285 -20.23 11.11 -1.30
C GLY A 285 -19.19 11.87 -0.48
N GLU A 286 -19.55 12.98 0.17
CA GLU A 286 -18.67 13.69 1.10
C GLU A 286 -18.56 12.98 2.47
N VAL A 287 -19.53 12.12 2.82
CA VAL A 287 -19.49 11.37 4.08
C VAL A 287 -18.43 10.27 3.99
N TRP A 288 -17.53 10.24 4.97
CA TRP A 288 -16.45 9.25 4.98
C TRP A 288 -17.00 7.81 4.88
N GLY A 289 -16.42 7.02 3.98
CA GLY A 289 -16.81 5.63 3.72
C GLY A 289 -18.02 5.47 2.79
N ILE A 290 -18.67 6.54 2.34
CA ILE A 290 -19.75 6.49 1.33
C ILE A 290 -19.17 6.81 -0.05
N GLY A 291 -18.98 5.77 -0.86
CA GLY A 291 -18.58 5.92 -2.27
C GLY A 291 -19.78 6.09 -3.23
N PRO A 292 -19.51 6.33 -4.53
CA PRO A 292 -20.54 6.60 -5.55
C PRO A 292 -21.66 5.56 -5.60
N ALA A 293 -21.31 4.28 -5.51
CA ALA A 293 -22.27 3.18 -5.54
C ALA A 293 -23.18 3.17 -4.30
N THR A 294 -22.66 3.54 -3.14
CA THR A 294 -23.44 3.63 -1.90
C THR A 294 -24.31 4.88 -1.91
N ALA A 295 -23.75 6.04 -2.31
CA ALA A 295 -24.50 7.29 -2.46
C ALA A 295 -25.69 7.14 -3.41
N LEU A 296 -25.50 6.48 -4.57
CA LEU A 296 -26.58 6.20 -5.50
C LEU A 296 -27.67 5.32 -4.87
N LYS A 297 -27.30 4.25 -4.16
CA LYS A 297 -28.27 3.38 -3.46
C LYS A 297 -29.08 4.13 -2.40
N LEU A 298 -28.45 5.05 -1.67
CA LEU A 298 -29.13 5.88 -0.67
C LEU A 298 -30.12 6.84 -1.36
N TYR A 299 -29.71 7.45 -2.47
CA TYR A 299 -30.62 8.28 -3.29
C TYR A 299 -31.82 7.47 -3.82
N GLU A 300 -31.58 6.26 -4.34
CA GLU A 300 -32.62 5.35 -4.85
C GLU A 300 -33.60 4.89 -3.77
N LYS A 301 -33.17 4.88 -2.50
CA LYS A 301 -34.05 4.64 -1.34
C LYS A 301 -34.94 5.82 -0.96
N GLY A 302 -34.74 6.98 -1.57
CA GLY A 302 -35.51 8.20 -1.30
C GLY A 302 -34.80 9.22 -0.40
N HIS A 303 -33.60 8.92 0.11
CA HIS A 303 -32.85 9.87 0.95
C HIS A 303 -32.37 11.06 0.12
N ARG A 304 -32.42 12.26 0.69
CA ARG A 304 -32.01 13.54 0.08
C ARG A 304 -31.08 14.37 0.95
N THR A 305 -31.12 14.17 2.26
CA THR A 305 -30.38 14.95 3.26
C THR A 305 -29.50 14.05 4.14
N LEU A 306 -28.52 14.64 4.83
CA LEU A 306 -27.71 13.89 5.81
C LEU A 306 -28.53 13.44 7.02
N ASP A 307 -29.61 14.15 7.35
CA ASP A 307 -30.51 13.77 8.44
C ASP A 307 -31.27 12.48 8.14
N ASP A 308 -31.64 12.27 6.88
CA ASP A 308 -32.29 11.04 6.43
C ASP A 308 -31.40 9.80 6.69
N LEU A 309 -30.07 10.00 6.68
CA LEU A 309 -29.09 8.94 6.89
C LEU A 309 -28.89 8.56 8.36
N LYS A 310 -29.34 9.39 9.32
CA LYS A 310 -29.15 9.12 10.77
C LYS A 310 -29.78 7.79 11.21
N ASN A 311 -30.92 7.45 10.61
CA ASN A 311 -31.68 6.22 10.89
C ASN A 311 -31.51 5.14 9.80
N GLU A 312 -30.51 5.27 8.91
CA GLU A 312 -30.31 4.30 7.83
C GLU A 312 -29.54 3.07 8.32
N ASP A 313 -30.24 1.93 8.41
CA ASP A 313 -29.72 0.68 8.94
C ASP A 313 -28.61 0.03 8.12
N SER A 314 -28.58 0.27 6.80
CA SER A 314 -27.55 -0.30 5.93
C SER A 314 -26.17 0.36 6.03
N LEU A 315 -26.04 1.47 6.78
CA LEU A 315 -24.75 2.09 7.01
C LEU A 315 -23.88 1.23 7.95
N THR A 316 -22.65 0.99 7.52
CA THR A 316 -21.61 0.39 8.35
C THR A 316 -21.28 1.28 9.55
N HIS A 317 -20.72 0.70 10.62
CA HIS A 317 -20.29 1.46 11.79
C HIS A 317 -19.39 2.65 11.41
N ALA A 318 -18.41 2.41 10.54
CA ALA A 318 -17.47 3.43 10.11
C ALA A 318 -18.12 4.54 9.27
N GLN A 319 -19.13 4.21 8.43
CA GLN A 319 -19.94 5.23 7.73
C GLN A 319 -20.80 6.06 8.70
N ARG A 320 -21.34 5.44 9.77
CA ARG A 320 -22.07 6.17 10.81
C ARG A 320 -21.18 7.13 11.59
N LEU A 321 -19.94 6.74 11.88
CA LEU A 321 -18.94 7.63 12.46
C LEU A 321 -18.59 8.77 11.49
N GLY A 322 -18.42 8.46 10.20
CA GLY A 322 -18.23 9.46 9.14
C GLY A 322 -19.38 10.47 9.06
N LEU A 323 -20.62 10.03 9.26
CA LEU A 323 -21.80 10.90 9.33
C LEU A 323 -21.83 11.72 10.63
N LYS A 324 -21.54 11.09 11.77
CA LYS A 324 -21.56 11.72 13.09
C LYS A 324 -20.54 12.86 13.21
N TYR A 325 -19.35 12.68 12.62
CA TYR A 325 -18.24 13.63 12.67
C TYR A 325 -18.02 14.33 11.32
N PHE A 326 -19.07 14.47 10.52
CA PHE A 326 -18.99 15.00 9.16
C PHE A 326 -18.32 16.38 9.10
N ASP A 327 -18.75 17.32 9.94
CA ASP A 327 -18.20 18.69 9.95
C ASP A 327 -16.77 18.73 10.50
N ASP A 328 -16.46 17.94 11.53
CA ASP A 328 -15.12 17.82 12.11
C ASP A 328 -14.10 17.36 11.05
N ILE A 329 -14.42 16.28 10.33
CA ILE A 329 -13.54 15.65 9.34
C ILE A 329 -13.28 16.58 8.15
N ARG A 330 -14.23 17.46 7.81
CA ARG A 330 -14.06 18.44 6.72
C ARG A 330 -13.15 19.60 7.10
N THR A 331 -12.98 19.85 8.39
CA THR A 331 -12.20 20.98 8.87
C THR A 331 -10.72 20.74 8.63
N ARG A 332 -10.07 21.64 7.88
CA ARG A 332 -8.64 21.55 7.56
C ARG A 332 -7.80 21.63 8.84
N ILE A 333 -6.69 20.90 8.86
CA ILE A 333 -5.75 20.84 9.96
C ILE A 333 -4.59 21.82 9.68
N PRO A 334 -4.34 22.82 10.53
CA PRO A 334 -3.15 23.66 10.42
C PRO A 334 -1.86 22.82 10.40
N ARG A 335 -0.86 23.22 9.60
CA ARG A 335 0.43 22.50 9.52
C ARG A 335 1.12 22.35 10.87
N GLN A 336 1.02 23.36 11.73
CA GLN A 336 1.61 23.35 13.08
C GLN A 336 1.00 22.22 13.95
N GLU A 337 -0.32 22.07 13.94
CA GLU A 337 -1.00 20.97 14.66
C GLU A 337 -0.52 19.60 14.17
N VAL A 338 -0.34 19.43 12.85
CA VAL A 338 0.18 18.17 12.28
C VAL A 338 1.61 17.89 12.75
N GLN A 339 2.47 18.92 12.78
CA GLN A 339 3.84 18.80 13.26
C GLN A 339 3.90 18.36 14.74
N GLU A 340 3.07 18.95 15.60
CA GLU A 340 3.00 18.61 17.03
C GLU A 340 2.46 17.20 17.25
N MET A 341 1.43 16.81 16.49
CA MET A 341 0.89 15.45 16.51
C MET A 341 1.89 14.41 15.97
N GLU A 342 2.65 14.71 14.91
CA GLU A 342 3.72 13.82 14.43
C GLU A 342 4.80 13.62 15.51
N GLN A 343 5.22 14.69 16.19
CA GLN A 343 6.17 14.59 17.30
C GLN A 343 5.63 13.74 18.46
N LEU A 344 4.35 13.89 18.80
CA LEU A 344 3.69 13.02 19.77
C LEU A 344 3.72 11.56 19.34
N LEU A 345 3.35 11.27 18.09
CA LEU A 345 3.34 9.93 17.53
C LEU A 345 4.74 9.28 17.55
N ARG A 346 5.79 10.05 17.24
CA ARG A 346 7.19 9.62 17.36
C ARG A 346 7.55 9.23 18.79
N ARG A 347 7.28 10.10 19.76
CA ARG A 347 7.53 9.80 21.19
C ARG A 347 6.80 8.55 21.67
N VAL A 348 5.51 8.43 21.34
CA VAL A 348 4.73 7.24 21.70
C VAL A 348 5.26 5.99 20.98
N GLY A 349 5.76 6.13 19.75
CA GLY A 349 6.39 5.04 19.02
C GLY A 349 7.64 4.52 19.72
N GLU A 350 8.49 5.43 20.20
CA GLU A 350 9.69 5.13 20.99
C GLU A 350 9.35 4.52 22.36
N GLU A 351 8.25 4.93 23.02
CA GLU A 351 7.77 4.29 24.25
C GLU A 351 7.33 2.84 24.00
N VAL A 352 6.64 2.59 22.89
CA VAL A 352 6.09 1.27 22.54
C VAL A 352 7.17 0.31 22.05
N LEU A 353 8.14 0.82 21.30
CA LEU A 353 9.27 0.07 20.78
C LEU A 353 10.55 0.89 20.99
N PRO A 354 11.17 0.80 22.19
CA PRO A 354 12.42 1.48 22.47
C PRO A 354 13.50 1.07 21.49
N GLY A 355 14.32 2.03 21.08
CA GLY A 355 15.41 1.76 20.14
C GLY A 355 16.40 0.73 20.69
N VAL A 356 16.94 -0.08 19.78
CA VAL A 356 17.90 -1.13 20.11
C VAL A 356 19.26 -0.73 19.53
N MET A 357 20.31 -0.85 20.35
CA MET A 357 21.68 -0.75 19.88
C MET A 357 21.99 -1.97 19.02
N ASN A 358 22.31 -1.75 17.75
CA ASN A 358 22.73 -2.79 16.83
C ASN A 358 24.23 -2.61 16.55
N TYR A 359 24.99 -3.69 16.75
CA TYR A 359 26.43 -3.73 16.57
C TYR A 359 26.72 -4.55 15.33
N SER A 360 27.28 -3.92 14.30
CA SER A 360 27.71 -4.62 13.09
C SER A 360 29.23 -4.72 13.06
N LEU A 361 29.73 -5.95 12.95
CA LEU A 361 31.15 -6.25 12.84
C LEU A 361 31.54 -6.27 11.36
N TYR A 362 32.36 -5.30 10.94
CA TYR A 362 32.88 -5.27 9.57
C TYR A 362 34.30 -5.82 9.53
N LEU A 363 34.52 -6.85 8.70
CA LEU A 363 35.85 -7.33 8.33
C LEU A 363 36.44 -6.41 7.26
N VAL A 364 37.40 -5.58 7.65
CA VAL A 364 38.21 -4.80 6.70
C VAL A 364 39.38 -5.67 6.23
N ALA A 365 39.48 -5.95 4.93
CA ALA A 365 40.52 -6.81 4.36
C ALA A 365 41.92 -6.15 4.38
N PRO A 366 43.03 -6.90 4.17
CA PRO A 366 43.87 -7.45 5.22
C PRO A 366 45.27 -6.81 5.21
N LEU A 367 45.63 -6.10 6.29
CA LEU A 367 47.05 -5.85 6.65
C LEU A 367 47.23 -5.44 8.12
N LEU A 368 46.14 -5.20 8.86
CA LEU A 368 46.15 -5.11 10.32
C LEU A 368 44.74 -5.47 10.79
N TYR A 369 44.59 -6.55 11.57
CA TYR A 369 43.31 -6.96 12.16
C TYR A 369 42.81 -5.85 13.10
N VAL A 370 41.92 -4.98 12.62
CA VAL A 370 41.19 -4.02 13.45
C VAL A 370 39.71 -4.34 13.29
N GLU A 371 39.15 -5.05 14.26
CA GLU A 371 37.71 -5.22 14.40
C GLU A 371 37.08 -3.85 14.71
N THR A 372 36.41 -3.24 13.73
CA THR A 372 35.66 -2.01 13.97
C THR A 372 34.21 -2.38 14.24
N LEU A 373 33.76 -2.19 15.48
CA LEU A 373 32.35 -2.24 15.84
C LEU A 373 31.69 -0.94 15.38
N MET A 374 30.80 -1.02 14.40
CA MET A 374 29.95 0.10 14.03
C MET A 374 28.67 0.00 14.86
N GLU A 375 28.46 0.99 15.72
CA GLU A 375 27.26 1.11 16.53
C GLU A 375 26.19 1.85 15.73
N SER A 376 25.00 1.26 15.61
CA SER A 376 23.84 1.93 15.03
C SER A 376 22.66 1.80 15.98
N PHE A 377 22.12 2.93 16.41
CA PHE A 377 20.88 2.95 17.18
C PHE A 377 19.71 2.81 16.20
N GLN A 378 18.97 1.71 16.31
CA GLN A 378 17.83 1.41 15.45
C GLN A 378 16.53 1.68 16.21
N GLN A 379 15.73 2.61 15.72
CA GLN A 379 14.43 2.95 16.29
C GLN A 379 13.33 2.85 15.23
N VAL A 380 12.08 2.86 15.68
CA VAL A 380 10.93 2.93 14.79
C VAL A 380 10.96 4.23 13.97
N ASP A 381 10.81 4.10 12.65
CA ASP A 381 10.69 5.21 11.72
C ASP A 381 9.21 5.53 11.54
N ILE A 382 8.77 6.69 12.06
CA ILE A 382 7.40 7.20 11.89
C ILE A 382 7.49 8.49 11.08
N VAL A 383 6.84 8.57 9.92
CA VAL A 383 6.90 9.73 9.01
C VAL A 383 5.50 10.18 8.66
N CYS A 384 5.20 11.46 8.86
CA CYS A 384 3.98 12.03 8.31
C CYS A 384 4.13 12.26 6.79
N GLY A 385 3.31 11.58 6.00
CA GLY A 385 3.23 11.65 4.55
C GLY A 385 2.28 12.74 4.06
N GLY A 386 1.56 12.43 2.99
CA GLY A 386 0.43 13.19 2.51
C GLY A 386 0.74 14.63 2.13
N SER A 387 -0.27 15.47 2.30
CA SER A 387 -0.15 16.91 2.06
C SER A 387 0.86 17.60 2.98
N TYR A 388 1.08 17.05 4.18
CA TYR A 388 2.07 17.55 5.13
C TYR A 388 3.49 17.42 4.57
N ARG A 389 3.88 16.22 4.14
CA ARG A 389 5.21 15.96 3.56
C ARG A 389 5.45 16.73 2.27
N ARG A 390 4.39 17.01 1.51
CA ARG A 390 4.43 17.86 0.31
C ARG A 390 4.45 19.37 0.60
N GLY A 391 4.54 19.80 1.85
CA GLY A 391 4.72 21.21 2.22
C GLY A 391 3.45 22.07 2.13
N LYS A 392 2.25 21.50 2.21
CA LYS A 392 1.00 22.28 2.27
C LYS A 392 0.85 22.97 3.63
N ALA A 393 0.23 24.16 3.62
CA ALA A 393 -0.02 24.97 4.82
C ALA A 393 -1.14 24.42 5.70
N THR A 394 -2.08 23.69 5.10
CA THR A 394 -3.13 22.94 5.83
C THR A 394 -3.30 21.54 5.24
N CYS A 395 -3.64 20.58 6.09
CA CYS A 395 -3.80 19.16 5.76
C CYS A 395 -5.28 18.74 5.89
N GLY A 396 -5.66 17.64 5.24
CA GLY A 396 -7.01 17.06 5.41
C GLY A 396 -7.06 16.06 6.56
N ASP A 397 -5.94 15.37 6.75
CA ASP A 397 -5.75 14.22 7.62
C ASP A 397 -4.26 14.08 7.95
N LEU A 398 -3.97 13.15 8.85
CA LEU A 398 -2.62 12.70 9.18
C LEU A 398 -2.36 11.36 8.50
N ASP A 399 -1.62 11.38 7.40
CA ASP A 399 -1.08 10.18 6.76
C ASP A 399 0.22 9.79 7.46
N ILE A 400 0.26 8.68 8.20
CA ILE A 400 1.44 8.25 8.97
C ILE A 400 1.96 6.93 8.41
N VAL A 401 3.17 6.98 7.87
CA VAL A 401 3.90 5.83 7.35
C VAL A 401 4.91 5.39 8.41
N ILE A 402 4.90 4.11 8.74
CA ILE A 402 5.68 3.54 9.84
C ILE A 402 6.49 2.36 9.30
N THR A 403 7.76 2.25 9.71
CA THR A 403 8.58 1.05 9.48
C THR A 403 9.59 0.88 10.61
N HIS A 404 10.34 -0.22 10.59
CA HIS A 404 11.47 -0.40 11.48
C HIS A 404 12.69 -0.86 10.66
N PRO A 405 13.88 -0.25 10.85
CA PRO A 405 15.06 -0.49 10.01
C PRO A 405 15.58 -1.93 10.04
N ASP A 406 15.33 -2.68 11.12
CA ASP A 406 15.72 -4.10 11.24
C ASP A 406 14.90 -5.06 10.35
N GLY A 407 13.79 -4.59 9.75
CA GLY A 407 12.90 -5.40 8.94
C GLY A 407 12.08 -6.45 9.70
N GLN A 408 12.11 -6.49 11.04
CA GLN A 408 11.41 -7.49 11.87
C GLN A 408 10.54 -6.86 12.96
N SER A 409 11.04 -5.86 13.68
CA SER A 409 10.37 -5.30 14.87
C SER A 409 9.10 -4.49 14.57
N HIS A 410 8.82 -4.24 13.28
CA HIS A 410 7.55 -3.67 12.84
C HIS A 410 6.36 -4.62 13.06
N LYS A 411 6.60 -5.95 13.15
CA LYS A 411 5.55 -6.95 13.33
C LYS A 411 4.86 -6.79 14.69
N GLY A 412 3.53 -6.72 14.68
CA GLY A 412 2.72 -6.51 15.89
C GLY A 412 2.82 -5.11 16.51
N PHE A 413 3.61 -4.21 15.92
CA PHE A 413 3.78 -2.85 16.41
C PHE A 413 2.46 -2.07 16.40
N LEU A 414 1.69 -2.15 15.30
CA LEU A 414 0.46 -1.35 15.16
C LEU A 414 -0.53 -1.58 16.30
N THR A 415 -0.71 -2.84 16.72
CA THR A 415 -1.63 -3.20 17.80
C THR A 415 -1.23 -2.54 19.13
N LYS A 416 0.06 -2.60 19.49
CA LYS A 416 0.58 -1.98 20.70
C LYS A 416 0.50 -0.45 20.62
N PHE A 417 0.83 0.11 19.45
CA PHE A 417 0.82 1.53 19.20
C PHE A 417 -0.60 2.13 19.27
N VAL A 418 -1.58 1.53 18.59
CA VAL A 418 -2.99 1.96 18.67
C VAL A 418 -3.52 1.83 20.09
N LYS A 419 -3.19 0.75 20.82
CA LYS A 419 -3.58 0.59 22.23
C LYS A 419 -3.06 1.75 23.07
N ARG A 420 -1.76 2.05 22.98
CA ARG A 420 -1.13 3.14 23.73
C ARG A 420 -1.71 4.51 23.38
N LEU A 421 -1.96 4.77 22.10
CA LEU A 421 -2.58 6.03 21.65
C LEU A 421 -4.02 6.20 22.15
N LYS A 422 -4.77 5.11 22.34
CA LYS A 422 -6.09 5.15 22.98
C LYS A 422 -6.02 5.41 24.48
N GLU A 423 -5.03 4.82 25.17
CA GLU A 423 -4.81 5.05 26.60
C GLU A 423 -4.54 6.53 26.93
N ILE A 424 -3.83 7.24 26.05
CA ILE A 424 -3.61 8.69 26.18
C ILE A 424 -4.75 9.55 25.59
N ASN A 425 -5.87 8.92 25.21
CA ASN A 425 -7.03 9.57 24.57
C ASN A 425 -6.70 10.32 23.27
N PHE A 426 -5.60 9.98 22.58
CA PHE A 426 -5.27 10.57 21.28
C PHE A 426 -6.12 9.96 20.17
N LEU A 427 -6.17 8.62 20.07
CA LEU A 427 -7.10 7.93 19.17
C LEU A 427 -8.47 7.78 19.85
N ARG A 428 -9.54 8.11 19.13
CA ARG A 428 -10.91 8.15 19.65
C ARG A 428 -11.78 7.09 19.02
N GLU A 429 -11.86 7.07 17.69
CA GLU A 429 -12.79 6.21 16.96
C GLU A 429 -12.06 5.36 15.92
N ASP A 430 -12.46 4.09 15.80
CA ASP A 430 -11.89 3.16 14.82
C ASP A 430 -12.77 3.09 13.58
N LEU A 431 -12.16 3.28 12.41
CA LEU A 431 -12.86 3.19 11.13
C LEU A 431 -12.46 1.92 10.38
N ILE A 432 -11.16 1.66 10.26
CA ILE A 432 -10.61 0.41 9.70
C ILE A 432 -9.44 -0.03 10.59
N PHE A 433 -9.38 -1.31 10.91
CA PHE A 433 -8.23 -1.92 11.58
C PHE A 433 -7.96 -3.28 10.92
N SER A 434 -6.79 -3.43 10.31
CA SER A 434 -6.33 -4.68 9.69
C SER A 434 -4.86 -4.89 10.02
N THR A 435 -4.55 -6.02 10.65
CA THR A 435 -3.17 -6.49 10.86
C THR A 435 -2.93 -7.78 10.09
N HIS A 436 -1.70 -7.99 9.64
CA HIS A 436 -1.28 -9.28 9.10
C HIS A 436 -0.98 -10.25 10.25
N SER A 437 -1.20 -11.55 10.01
CA SER A 437 -0.76 -12.57 10.96
C SER A 437 0.77 -12.67 10.95
N GLU A 438 1.35 -12.97 12.11
CA GLU A 438 2.81 -13.23 12.26
C GLU A 438 3.29 -14.41 11.39
N GLU A 439 2.35 -15.20 10.84
CA GLU A 439 2.57 -16.37 9.99
C GLU A 439 2.78 -16.03 8.48
N GLY A 440 2.79 -14.75 8.09
CA GLY A 440 3.43 -14.30 6.83
C GLY A 440 2.68 -14.52 5.51
N THR A 441 1.34 -14.56 5.50
CA THR A 441 0.54 -14.88 4.29
C THR A 441 -0.01 -13.66 3.52
N GLY A 442 0.38 -12.44 3.89
CA GLY A 442 -0.07 -11.19 3.25
C GLY A 442 1.09 -10.27 2.83
N SER A 443 0.78 -9.06 2.34
CA SER A 443 1.79 -8.04 1.97
C SER A 443 2.65 -7.54 3.14
N GLY A 444 2.38 -8.00 4.38
CA GLY A 444 3.05 -7.55 5.60
C GLY A 444 2.64 -6.14 6.06
N VAL A 445 1.63 -5.53 5.41
CA VAL A 445 1.23 -4.14 5.70
C VAL A 445 0.08 -4.11 6.71
N ASP A 446 0.33 -3.54 7.89
CA ASP A 446 -0.74 -3.25 8.84
C ASP A 446 -1.38 -1.90 8.53
N THR A 447 -2.69 -1.79 8.72
CA THR A 447 -3.49 -0.61 8.40
C THR A 447 -4.44 -0.26 9.54
N TYR A 448 -4.40 0.99 9.97
CA TYR A 448 -5.40 1.57 10.87
C TYR A 448 -5.88 2.89 10.30
N PHE A 449 -7.18 3.04 10.09
CA PHE A 449 -7.80 4.33 9.81
C PHE A 449 -8.74 4.66 10.97
N GLY A 450 -8.69 5.89 11.45
CA GLY A 450 -9.48 6.30 12.60
C GLY A 450 -9.69 7.79 12.70
N LEU A 451 -10.19 8.20 13.85
CA LEU A 451 -10.33 9.59 14.26
C LEU A 451 -9.49 9.83 15.52
N CYS A 452 -8.66 10.86 15.49
CA CYS A 452 -7.89 11.35 16.63
C CYS A 452 -8.35 12.73 17.07
N THR A 453 -7.83 13.19 18.19
CA THR A 453 -7.97 14.57 18.66
C THR A 453 -6.61 15.18 18.88
N TYR A 454 -6.48 16.47 18.57
CA TYR A 454 -5.36 17.24 19.06
C TYR A 454 -5.43 17.26 20.61
N PRO A 455 -4.32 17.06 21.35
CA PRO A 455 -4.35 17.03 22.81
C PRO A 455 -5.05 18.27 23.41
N GLY A 456 -6.03 18.04 24.28
CA GLY A 456 -6.82 19.11 24.90
C GLY A 456 -7.98 19.65 24.05
N GLN A 457 -8.26 19.06 22.89
CA GLN A 457 -9.40 19.40 22.04
C GLN A 457 -10.36 18.21 21.87
N GLU A 458 -11.60 18.50 21.48
CA GLU A 458 -12.62 17.49 21.15
C GLU A 458 -12.85 17.32 19.63
N LEU A 459 -12.34 18.24 18.80
CA LEU A 459 -12.53 18.15 17.35
C LEU A 459 -11.88 16.88 16.79
N ARG A 460 -12.66 16.06 16.08
CA ARG A 460 -12.16 14.83 15.48
C ARG A 460 -11.38 15.12 14.18
N ARG A 461 -10.12 14.71 14.16
CA ARG A 461 -9.26 14.75 12.97
C ARG A 461 -9.09 13.35 12.41
N ARG A 462 -9.00 13.23 11.09
CA ARG A 462 -8.71 11.96 10.42
C ARG A 462 -7.23 11.59 10.59
N ILE A 463 -6.97 10.31 10.88
CA ILE A 463 -5.62 9.76 10.94
C ILE A 463 -5.59 8.37 10.29
N ASP A 464 -4.59 8.17 9.43
CA ASP A 464 -4.34 6.93 8.73
C ASP A 464 -2.93 6.46 9.08
N LEU A 465 -2.82 5.29 9.70
CA LEU A 465 -1.56 4.65 10.06
C LEU A 465 -1.33 3.45 9.14
N LYS A 466 -0.12 3.37 8.58
CA LYS A 466 0.34 2.27 7.75
C LYS A 466 1.70 1.79 8.22
N VAL A 467 1.79 0.53 8.61
CA VAL A 467 3.07 -0.10 8.98
C VAL A 467 3.56 -0.95 7.83
N TYR A 468 4.72 -0.62 7.27
CA TYR A 468 5.34 -1.34 6.16
C TYR A 468 6.59 -2.12 6.64
N PRO A 469 6.79 -3.35 6.15
CA PRO A 469 8.09 -4.01 6.15
C PRO A 469 9.15 -3.13 5.48
N ARG A 470 10.40 -3.22 5.96
CA ARG A 470 11.48 -2.30 5.54
C ARG A 470 11.79 -2.38 4.05
N ASP A 471 11.70 -3.57 3.47
CA ASP A 471 12.00 -3.85 2.06
C ASP A 471 10.98 -3.26 1.08
N ILE A 472 9.74 -3.02 1.53
CA ILE A 472 8.68 -2.39 0.71
C ILE A 472 8.31 -0.97 1.14
N HIS A 473 8.90 -0.47 2.23
CA HIS A 473 8.62 0.85 2.81
C HIS A 473 8.74 2.01 1.79
N ALA A 474 9.69 1.96 0.86
CA ALA A 474 9.87 3.00 -0.16
C ALA A 474 8.64 3.17 -1.06
N PHE A 475 7.98 2.06 -1.44
CA PHE A 475 6.77 2.08 -2.25
C PHE A 475 5.59 2.66 -1.47
N GLY A 476 5.46 2.27 -0.20
CA GLY A 476 4.51 2.85 0.74
C GLY A 476 4.70 4.35 0.88
N LEU A 477 5.94 4.81 1.12
CA LEU A 477 6.25 6.21 1.29
C LEU A 477 5.92 7.04 0.02
N ILE A 478 6.19 6.53 -1.18
CA ILE A 478 5.76 7.19 -2.42
C ILE A 478 4.23 7.31 -2.47
N ALA A 479 3.53 6.19 -2.28
CA ALA A 479 2.08 6.14 -2.40
C ALA A 479 1.40 7.09 -1.40
N TRP A 480 1.85 7.08 -0.15
CA TRP A 480 1.28 7.89 0.93
C TRP A 480 1.83 9.31 0.96
N THR A 481 2.95 9.62 0.29
CA THR A 481 3.36 11.01 0.05
C THR A 481 2.54 11.64 -1.08
N GLY A 482 2.22 10.89 -2.14
CA GLY A 482 1.48 11.40 -3.29
C GLY A 482 2.18 12.55 -4.03
N ASN A 483 1.45 13.42 -4.75
CA ASN A 483 -0.01 13.47 -4.88
C ASN A 483 -0.59 12.36 -5.80
N ASP A 484 -1.93 12.32 -5.95
CA ASP A 484 -2.62 11.33 -6.78
C ASP A 484 -2.22 11.39 -8.26
N VAL A 485 -1.89 12.58 -8.79
CA VAL A 485 -1.42 12.74 -10.18
C VAL A 485 -0.06 12.08 -10.35
N LEU A 486 0.88 12.35 -9.45
CA LEU A 486 2.20 11.72 -9.48
C LEU A 486 2.08 10.20 -9.35
N ASN A 487 1.32 9.71 -8.37
CA ASN A 487 1.08 8.28 -8.18
C ASN A 487 0.51 7.63 -9.45
N ARG A 488 -0.47 8.26 -10.10
CA ARG A 488 -1.03 7.74 -11.36
C ARG A 488 -0.01 7.76 -12.50
N ARG A 489 0.80 8.81 -12.63
CA ARG A 489 1.86 8.90 -13.66
C ARG A 489 2.91 7.81 -13.47
N LEU A 490 3.39 7.60 -12.24
CA LEU A 490 4.36 6.55 -11.94
C LEU A 490 3.80 5.15 -12.25
N ARG A 491 2.51 4.91 -11.96
CA ARG A 491 1.85 3.64 -12.32
C ARG A 491 1.74 3.44 -13.83
N LEU A 492 1.37 4.47 -14.59
CA LEU A 492 1.30 4.40 -16.06
C LEU A 492 2.68 4.19 -16.68
N LEU A 493 3.71 4.83 -16.12
CA LEU A 493 5.10 4.65 -16.57
C LEU A 493 5.60 3.23 -16.26
N ALA A 494 5.30 2.70 -15.08
CA ALA A 494 5.54 1.30 -14.75
C ALA A 494 4.87 0.36 -15.77
N GLU A 495 3.59 0.60 -16.07
CA GLU A 495 2.82 -0.19 -17.04
C GLU A 495 3.44 -0.15 -18.44
N SER A 496 3.87 1.03 -18.90
CA SER A 496 4.57 1.17 -20.19
C SER A 496 5.90 0.40 -20.26
N LYS A 497 6.49 0.08 -19.11
CA LYS A 497 7.71 -0.71 -18.98
C LYS A 497 7.45 -2.19 -18.67
N GLY A 498 6.19 -2.64 -18.70
CA GLY A 498 5.82 -4.03 -18.39
C GLY A 498 5.77 -4.35 -16.89
N TYR A 499 5.57 -3.35 -16.03
CA TYR A 499 5.45 -3.51 -14.59
C TYR A 499 4.11 -3.00 -14.05
N ARG A 500 3.73 -3.48 -12.88
CA ARG A 500 2.64 -2.97 -12.07
C ARG A 500 3.20 -2.40 -10.77
N LEU A 501 2.97 -1.12 -10.55
CA LEU A 501 3.35 -0.41 -9.33
C LEU A 501 2.15 -0.26 -8.39
N ASP A 502 2.36 -0.54 -7.12
CA ASP A 502 1.46 -0.17 -6.02
C ASP A 502 2.26 0.20 -4.76
N ASP A 503 1.57 0.38 -3.64
CA ASP A 503 2.20 0.75 -2.36
C ASP A 503 2.99 -0.40 -1.71
N THR A 504 2.95 -1.60 -2.28
CA THR A 504 3.63 -2.79 -1.75
C THR A 504 4.78 -3.28 -2.63
N GLY A 505 4.98 -2.69 -3.81
CA GLY A 505 6.07 -3.09 -4.68
C GLY A 505 5.91 -2.69 -6.14
N LEU A 506 6.87 -3.16 -6.92
CA LEU A 506 6.91 -3.04 -8.37
C LEU A 506 7.09 -4.44 -8.96
N PHE A 507 6.02 -4.94 -9.55
CA PHE A 507 5.90 -6.34 -9.98
C PHE A 507 5.94 -6.43 -11.51
N PRO A 508 6.59 -7.42 -12.12
CA PRO A 508 6.39 -7.72 -13.53
C PRO A 508 4.91 -7.92 -13.85
N ALA A 509 4.43 -7.29 -14.92
CA ALA A 509 3.08 -7.48 -15.41
C ALA A 509 2.98 -8.88 -16.04
N THR A 510 2.00 -9.68 -15.63
CA THR A 510 1.68 -10.92 -16.35
C THR A 510 0.66 -10.60 -17.44
N HIS A 511 0.85 -11.13 -18.64
CA HIS A 511 -0.16 -11.05 -19.70
C HIS A 511 -1.16 -12.21 -19.54
N SER A 512 -2.44 -11.89 -19.42
CA SER A 512 -3.52 -12.86 -19.64
C SER A 512 -3.90 -12.84 -21.12
N SER A 513 -4.05 -14.00 -21.73
CA SER A 513 -4.45 -14.21 -23.13
C SER A 513 -5.89 -13.74 -23.45
N SER A 514 -6.64 -13.20 -22.49
CA SER A 514 -8.05 -12.79 -22.65
C SER A 514 -8.31 -11.27 -22.63
N GLY A 515 -7.29 -10.41 -22.75
CA GLY A 515 -7.47 -8.95 -22.77
C GLY A 515 -7.89 -8.33 -21.42
N ASN A 516 -8.06 -9.15 -20.38
CA ASN A 516 -8.14 -8.70 -18.99
C ASN A 516 -6.73 -8.54 -18.41
N ARG A 517 -6.53 -7.49 -17.58
CA ARG A 517 -5.27 -7.26 -16.84
C ARG A 517 -4.84 -8.54 -16.12
N GLY A 518 -3.66 -9.06 -16.44
CA GLY A 518 -3.14 -10.25 -15.76
C GLY A 518 -2.80 -9.98 -14.29
N GLY A 519 -2.56 -11.07 -13.54
CA GLY A 519 -2.23 -11.04 -12.12
C GLY A 519 -0.89 -10.34 -11.83
N LYS A 520 -0.64 -10.07 -10.54
CA LYS A 520 0.68 -9.62 -10.06
C LYS A 520 1.61 -10.83 -10.00
N ALA A 521 2.83 -10.71 -10.52
CA ALA A 521 3.88 -11.68 -10.24
C ALA A 521 4.22 -11.69 -8.73
N SER A 522 4.67 -12.83 -8.21
CA SER A 522 4.97 -13.00 -6.79
C SER A 522 6.21 -12.22 -6.34
N ALA A 523 7.19 -12.02 -7.22
CA ALA A 523 8.43 -11.30 -6.92
C ALA A 523 8.33 -9.82 -7.30
N SER A 524 8.56 -8.93 -6.32
CA SER A 524 8.76 -7.50 -6.53
C SER A 524 10.23 -7.18 -6.83
N MET A 525 10.47 -6.11 -7.59
CA MET A 525 11.78 -5.48 -7.67
C MET A 525 12.22 -5.00 -6.28
N LYS A 526 13.51 -5.18 -5.96
CA LYS A 526 14.13 -4.73 -4.70
C LYS A 526 14.63 -3.30 -4.86
N LEU A 527 13.82 -2.33 -4.44
CA LEU A 527 14.15 -0.90 -4.47
C LEU A 527 13.90 -0.35 -3.07
N SER A 528 14.96 0.03 -2.36
CA SER A 528 14.93 0.37 -0.93
C SER A 528 14.71 1.86 -0.65
N THR A 529 14.78 2.71 -1.68
CA THR A 529 14.59 4.16 -1.56
C THR A 529 13.59 4.67 -2.58
N GLU A 530 12.92 5.79 -2.26
CA GLU A 530 12.01 6.43 -3.21
C GLU A 530 12.77 6.79 -4.51
N LYS A 531 14.01 7.31 -4.39
CA LYS A 531 14.82 7.71 -5.54
C LYS A 531 15.11 6.56 -6.49
N GLN A 532 15.42 5.37 -5.99
CA GLN A 532 15.61 4.18 -6.82
C GLN A 532 14.35 3.80 -7.61
N VAL A 533 13.16 4.00 -7.05
CA VAL A 533 11.89 3.77 -7.77
C VAL A 533 11.73 4.78 -8.91
N PHE A 534 12.03 6.05 -8.67
CA PHE A 534 11.99 7.10 -9.70
C PHE A 534 13.00 6.81 -10.81
N ASP A 535 14.25 6.52 -10.45
CA ASP A 535 15.34 6.21 -11.38
C ASP A 535 14.99 4.98 -12.25
N PHE A 536 14.46 3.91 -11.66
CA PHE A 536 14.03 2.72 -12.39
C PHE A 536 12.93 3.03 -13.42
N LEU A 537 11.94 3.81 -13.00
CA LEU A 537 10.85 4.23 -13.89
C LEU A 537 11.32 5.23 -14.94
N GLY A 538 12.51 5.82 -14.80
CA GLY A 538 13.01 6.87 -15.69
C GLY A 538 12.20 8.17 -15.52
N PHE A 539 11.69 8.42 -14.31
CA PHE A 539 11.01 9.66 -13.97
C PHE A 539 11.98 10.55 -13.16
N PRO A 540 12.12 11.84 -13.48
CA PRO A 540 13.00 12.75 -12.73
C PRO A 540 12.68 12.72 -11.24
N TRP A 541 13.71 12.60 -10.39
CA TRP A 541 13.53 12.69 -8.94
C TRP A 541 12.85 14.01 -8.58
N LEU A 542 11.81 13.92 -7.75
CA LEU A 542 11.12 15.06 -7.17
C LEU A 542 11.18 14.96 -5.65
N GLU A 543 11.75 16.00 -5.03
CA GLU A 543 11.66 16.17 -3.59
C GLU A 543 10.19 16.22 -3.16
N PRO A 544 9.83 15.78 -1.95
CA PRO A 544 8.43 15.69 -1.54
C PRO A 544 7.62 16.98 -1.75
N HIS A 545 8.22 18.15 -1.51
CA HIS A 545 7.57 19.45 -1.69
C HIS A 545 7.32 19.83 -3.16
N GLU A 546 8.05 19.23 -4.10
CA GLU A 546 7.90 19.42 -5.55
C GLU A 546 6.81 18.53 -6.16
N ARG A 547 6.28 17.56 -5.40
CA ARG A 547 5.27 16.58 -5.86
C ARG A 547 3.84 17.13 -5.94
N ASN A 548 3.67 18.45 -5.82
CA ASN A 548 2.40 19.14 -6.09
C ASN A 548 2.29 19.42 -7.59
N LEU A 549 2.16 18.34 -8.35
CA LEU A 549 2.06 18.31 -9.82
C LEU A 549 0.67 18.60 -10.34
#